data_AF-A0A2A7WNJ2-F1
#
_entry.id   AF-A0A2A7WNJ2-F1
#
_cell.length_a   1.000
_cell.length_b   1.000
_cell.length_c   1.000
_cell.angle_alpha   90.00
_cell.angle_beta   90.00
_cell.angle_gamma   90.00
#
_symmetry.space_group_name_H-M   'P 1'
#
loop_
_entity.id
_entity.type
_entity.pdbx_description
1 polymer ?
#
loop_
_entity_poly.entity_id
_entity_poly.type
_entity_poly.pdbx_seq_one_letter_code
_entity_poly.pdbx_strand_id
1 'polypeptide(L)'
;MKKFIWLLLCIFVFSLISGCNSDNKSFSELNHGNLNEISKIKITNGQNGENTVITEKKAIENFISDIKDIKVAQNKNTDVKGWLYSVT
;
A
#
# COMPACT_ATOMS: atom_id res chain seq x y z
N MET A 1 35.29 -7.27 31.27
CA MET A 1 34.93 -6.00 30.59
C MET A 1 34.95 -6.11 29.06
N LYS A 2 36.02 -6.60 28.41
CA LYS A 2 36.06 -6.78 26.94
C LYS A 2 34.87 -7.57 26.33
N LYS A 3 34.41 -8.63 27.02
CA LYS A 3 33.26 -9.45 26.56
C LYS A 3 31.91 -8.70 26.55
N PHE A 4 31.69 -7.83 27.55
CA PHE A 4 30.49 -6.99 27.62
C PHE A 4 30.51 -5.86 26.58
N ILE A 5 31.69 -5.30 26.31
CA ILE A 5 31.88 -4.30 25.25
C ILE A 5 31.56 -4.90 23.87
N TRP A 6 32.00 -6.14 23.63
CA TRP A 6 31.70 -6.85 22.38
C TRP A 6 30.21 -7.15 22.22
N LEU A 7 29.52 -7.49 23.31
CA LEU A 7 28.07 -7.71 23.32
C LEU A 7 27.29 -6.43 22.99
N LEU A 8 27.66 -5.30 23.61
CA LEU A 8 27.07 -3.99 23.33
C LEU A 8 27.28 -3.54 21.89
N LEU A 9 28.47 -3.79 21.34
CA LEU A 9 28.78 -3.50 19.94
C LEU A 9 27.90 -4.33 18.99
N CYS A 10 27.70 -5.62 19.29
CA CYS A 10 26.82 -6.48 18.48
C CYS A 10 25.38 -5.98 18.50
N ILE A 11 24.85 -5.63 19.68
CA ILE A 11 23.47 -5.10 19.82
C ILE A 11 23.29 -3.81 19.03
N PHE A 12 24.28 -2.91 19.07
CA PHE A 12 24.25 -1.67 18.29
C PHE A 12 24.25 -1.94 16.78
N VAL A 13 25.10 -2.87 16.31
CA VAL A 13 25.15 -3.26 14.89
C VAL A 13 23.84 -3.91 14.43
N PHE A 14 23.21 -4.76 15.25
CA PHE A 14 21.90 -5.35 14.93
C PHE A 14 20.78 -4.31 14.82
N SER A 15 20.81 -3.26 15.64
CA SER A 15 19.80 -2.20 15.59
C SER A 15 19.82 -1.39 14.28
N LEU A 16 20.97 -1.30 13.61
CA LEU A 16 21.14 -0.58 12.35
C LEU A 16 20.58 -1.36 11.14
N ILE A 17 20.35 -2.66 11.26
CA ILE A 17 19.86 -3.53 10.17
C ILE A 17 18.33 -3.55 10.13
N SER A 18 17.65 -3.14 11.20
CA SER A 18 16.17 -3.09 11.33
C SER A 18 15.47 -1.97 10.53
N GLY A 19 16.17 -1.29 9.62
CA GLY A 19 15.70 -0.05 8.96
C GLY A 19 15.00 -0.20 7.61
N CYS A 20 14.82 -1.42 7.07
CA CYS A 20 14.12 -1.61 5.79
C CYS A 20 12.65 -1.97 6.01
N ASN A 21 11.88 -1.05 6.59
CA ASN A 21 10.42 -1.15 6.59
C ASN A 21 9.90 -0.45 5.35
N SER A 22 9.53 -1.21 4.32
CA SER A 22 8.74 -0.65 3.22
C SER A 22 7.38 -0.24 3.81
N ASP A 23 7.03 1.05 3.76
CA ASP A 23 5.72 1.59 4.14
C ASP A 23 4.63 1.15 3.13
N ASN A 24 4.55 -0.15 2.86
CA ASN A 24 3.59 -0.75 1.98
C ASN A 24 2.29 -0.94 2.75
N LYS A 25 1.21 -0.37 2.23
CA LYS A 25 -0.14 -0.57 2.76
C LYS A 25 -0.97 -1.31 1.74
N SER A 26 -1.77 -2.27 2.18
CA SER A 26 -2.82 -2.88 1.37
C SER A 26 -3.92 -1.87 1.07
N PHE A 27 -4.66 -2.10 -0.01
CA PHE A 27 -5.82 -1.25 -0.33
C PHE A 27 -6.83 -1.20 0.82
N SER A 28 -7.04 -2.32 1.53
CA SER A 28 -7.89 -2.38 2.73
C SER A 28 -7.39 -1.52 3.89
N GLU A 29 -6.08 -1.36 4.07
CA GLU A 29 -5.52 -0.50 5.13
C GLU A 29 -5.60 0.99 4.76
N LEU A 30 -5.71 1.31 3.47
CA LEU A 30 -5.86 2.68 3.00
C LEU A 30 -7.30 3.15 2.98
N ASN A 31 -8.22 2.26 2.68
CA ASN A 31 -9.63 2.56 2.71
C ASN A 31 -10.13 2.34 4.14
N HIS A 32 -10.15 3.42 4.94
CA HIS A 32 -10.64 3.40 6.32
C HIS A 32 -12.15 3.07 6.45
N GLY A 33 -12.84 2.82 5.34
CA GLY A 33 -14.24 2.43 5.27
C GLY A 33 -14.42 0.93 5.06
N ASN A 34 -15.59 0.43 5.47
CA ASN A 34 -16.01 -0.94 5.19
C ASN A 34 -16.11 -1.13 3.67
N LEU A 35 -15.26 -1.98 3.08
CA LEU A 35 -15.25 -2.25 1.63
C LEU A 35 -16.62 -2.74 1.11
N ASN A 36 -17.48 -3.27 1.99
CA ASN A 36 -18.84 -3.70 1.66
C ASN A 36 -19.82 -2.54 1.40
N GLU A 37 -19.45 -1.28 1.73
CA GLU A 37 -20.29 -0.10 1.55
C GLU A 37 -20.01 0.64 0.23
N ILE A 38 -19.09 0.13 -0.59
CA ILE A 38 -18.77 0.71 -1.90
C ILE A 38 -19.94 0.51 -2.85
N SER A 39 -20.57 1.62 -3.26
CA SER A 39 -21.72 1.65 -4.17
C SER A 39 -21.36 2.00 -5.61
N LYS A 40 -20.14 2.51 -5.84
CA LYS A 40 -19.65 2.96 -7.14
C LYS A 40 -18.13 2.95 -7.21
N ILE A 41 -17.60 2.45 -8.31
CA ILE A 41 -16.18 2.55 -8.67
C ILE A 41 -16.07 3.39 -9.94
N LYS A 42 -15.15 4.35 -9.96
CA LYS A 42 -14.80 5.14 -11.15
C LYS A 42 -13.32 4.91 -11.46
N ILE A 43 -13.05 4.39 -12.64
CA ILE A 43 -11.70 4.12 -13.16
C ILE A 43 -11.44 5.15 -14.26
N THR A 44 -10.35 5.89 -14.14
CA THR A 44 -9.91 6.87 -15.15
C THR A 44 -8.65 6.34 -15.82
N ASN A 45 -8.66 6.24 -17.15
CA ASN A 45 -7.48 5.91 -17.93
C ASN A 45 -6.53 7.12 -17.92
N GLY A 46 -5.32 6.92 -17.39
CA GLY A 46 -4.31 7.98 -17.26
C GLY A 46 -3.74 8.48 -18.59
N GLN A 47 -3.90 7.75 -19.69
CA GLN A 47 -3.35 8.13 -21.00
C GLN A 47 -4.28 9.04 -21.79
N ASN A 48 -5.60 8.81 -21.73
CA ASN A 48 -6.59 9.50 -22.55
C ASN A 48 -7.74 10.14 -21.74
N GLY A 49 -7.78 9.95 -20.42
CA GLY A 49 -8.82 10.52 -19.55
C GLY A 49 -10.17 9.82 -19.62
N GLU A 50 -10.30 8.72 -20.36
CA GLU A 50 -11.54 7.96 -20.44
C GLU A 50 -11.96 7.42 -19.07
N ASN A 51 -13.27 7.43 -18.81
CA ASN A 51 -13.83 7.00 -17.54
C ASN A 51 -14.70 5.76 -17.71
N THR A 52 -14.36 4.72 -16.97
CA THR A 52 -15.24 3.57 -16.76
C THR A 52 -15.89 3.69 -15.39
N VAL A 53 -17.21 3.48 -15.33
CA VAL A 53 -17.98 3.54 -14.09
C VAL A 53 -18.64 2.19 -13.85
N ILE A 54 -18.42 1.63 -12.66
CA ILE A 54 -19.01 0.36 -12.23
C ILE A 54 -19.95 0.66 -11.06
N THR A 55 -21.22 0.30 -11.22
CA THR A 55 -22.27 0.43 -10.19
C THR A 55 -22.95 -0.90 -9.88
N GLU A 56 -22.67 -1.95 -10.67
CA GLU A 56 -23.24 -3.27 -10.47
C GLU A 56 -22.54 -3.96 -9.30
N LYS A 57 -23.32 -4.42 -8.31
CA LYS A 57 -22.80 -4.89 -7.03
C LYS A 57 -21.80 -6.05 -7.19
N LYS A 58 -22.11 -7.03 -8.05
CA LYS A 58 -21.25 -8.19 -8.28
C LYS A 58 -19.92 -7.79 -8.94
N ALA A 59 -19.95 -6.90 -9.94
CA ALA A 59 -18.73 -6.34 -10.52
C ALA A 59 -17.89 -5.55 -9.50
N ILE A 60 -18.52 -4.82 -8.58
CA ILE A 60 -17.83 -4.14 -7.48
C ILE A 60 -17.15 -5.16 -6.56
N GLU A 61 -17.89 -6.18 -6.12
CA GLU A 61 -17.37 -7.23 -5.23
C GLU A 61 -16.19 -7.98 -5.87
N ASN A 62 -16.30 -8.34 -7.15
CA ASN A 62 -15.23 -8.97 -7.91
C ASN A 62 -14.00 -8.06 -8.01
N PHE A 63 -14.19 -6.80 -8.42
CA PHE A 63 -13.08 -5.84 -8.54
C PHE A 63 -12.35 -5.65 -7.22
N ILE A 64 -13.08 -5.45 -6.12
CA ILE A 64 -12.48 -5.32 -4.78
C ILE A 64 -11.72 -6.58 -4.41
N SER A 65 -12.29 -7.76 -4.69
CA SER A 65 -11.61 -9.03 -4.43
C SER A 65 -10.28 -9.14 -5.16
N ASP A 66 -10.19 -8.64 -6.39
CA ASP A 66 -8.97 -8.68 -7.20
C ASP A 66 -7.90 -7.70 -6.69
N ILE A 67 -8.31 -6.55 -6.14
CA ILE A 67 -7.37 -5.48 -5.75
C ILE A 67 -7.05 -5.40 -4.25
N LYS A 68 -7.82 -6.05 -3.37
CA LYS A 68 -7.69 -5.89 -1.91
C LYS A 68 -6.29 -6.22 -1.39
N ASP A 69 -5.63 -7.20 -2.01
CA ASP A 69 -4.32 -7.70 -1.61
C ASP A 69 -3.16 -6.97 -2.31
N ILE A 70 -3.46 -6.05 -3.24
CA ILE A 70 -2.45 -5.20 -3.87
C ILE A 70 -1.83 -4.30 -2.79
N LYS A 71 -0.51 -4.41 -2.67
CA LYS A 71 0.31 -3.57 -1.81
C LYS A 71 0.71 -2.33 -2.58
N VAL A 72 0.51 -1.17 -1.99
CA VAL A 72 0.88 0.11 -2.58
C VAL A 72 1.85 0.85 -1.68
N ALA A 73 2.77 1.57 -2.31
CA ALA A 73 3.77 2.37 -1.62
C ALA A 73 3.43 3.85 -1.80
N GLN A 74 3.54 4.63 -0.72
CA GLN A 74 3.41 6.08 -0.84
C GLN A 74 4.68 6.62 -1.50
N ASN A 75 4.51 7.32 -2.62
CA ASN A 75 5.60 8.12 -3.17
C ASN A 75 5.71 9.40 -2.32
N LYS A 76 6.73 9.49 -1.48
CA LYS A 76 6.96 10.65 -0.59
C LYS A 76 7.48 11.89 -1.32
N ASN A 77 7.86 11.75 -2.60
CA ASN A 77 8.47 12.82 -3.39
C ASN A 77 7.46 13.54 -4.32
N THR A 78 6.15 13.34 -4.12
CA THR A 78 5.12 13.96 -4.95
C THR A 78 4.03 14.61 -4.10
N ASP A 79 3.60 15.80 -4.53
CA ASP A 79 2.45 16.50 -3.94
C ASP A 79 1.10 15.92 -4.39
N VAL A 80 1.13 14.92 -5.29
CA VAL A 80 -0.07 14.20 -5.73
C VAL A 80 -0.66 13.43 -4.55
N LYS A 81 -1.88 13.79 -4.19
CA LYS A 81 -2.70 13.00 -3.25
C LYS A 81 -3.12 11.70 -3.93
N GLY A 82 -2.36 10.62 -3.71
CA GLY A 82 -2.62 9.31 -4.29
C GLY A 82 -1.54 8.28 -3.95
N TRP A 83 -1.78 7.03 -4.32
CA TRP A 83 -0.84 5.93 -4.11
C TRP A 83 -0.36 5.41 -5.47
N LEU A 84 0.95 5.20 -5.61
CA LEU A 84 1.51 4.54 -6.78
C LEU A 84 1.46 3.03 -6.53
N TYR A 85 0.89 2.28 -7.47
CA TYR A 85 0.85 0.83 -7.41
C TYR A 85 1.67 0.22 -8.55
N SER A 86 2.24 -0.95 -8.31
CA SER A 86 2.90 -1.79 -9.32
C SER A 86 2.25 -3.16 -9.27
N VAL A 87 1.84 -3.69 -10.43
CA VAL A 87 1.37 -5.06 -10.57
C VAL A 87 2.50 -5.82 -11.27
N THR A 88 3.01 -6.86 -10.63
CA THR A 88 4.06 -7.75 -11.21
C THR A 88 3.44 -9.08 -11.60
#